data_AF-A0A7W4KBU5-F1
#
_entry.id   AF-A0A7W4KBU5-F1
#
_cell.length_a   1.000
_cell.length_b   1.000
_cell.length_c   1.000
_cell.angle_alpha   90.00
_cell.angle_beta   90.00
_cell.angle_gamma   90.00
#
_symmetry.space_group_name_H-M   'P 1'
#
loop_
_entity.id
_entity.type
_entity.pdbx_description
1 polymer ?
#
loop_
_entity_poly.entity_id
_entity_poly.type
_entity_poly.pdbx_seq_one_letter_code
_entity_poly.pdbx_strand_id
1 'polypeptide(L)'
;MAEVPVAAPAPAAAPVSAPAASVPDLLPPSIALDGLFAAISAAHIFADAKTAADAVPDRAPGDLLATYEQAKGQSGFDLNSFVAQHFSVPQQRLVSYRRHQDESVREYIDGMWDVLSRPPDRPPAYASLLPLPEAYVVPGGRFRELYYWDSYFTLIGLSETGRFDLLRGTVRDIASLIDGYGHMPNGSRTYYLSRSEPPFFALMVDLLARHDGPQTYVTFLPELQREYAYWMEGEDGLAPGTAHRRVVRLADGTVMNRHWDDRDTPRDESYPQDIATAAASDRPAAEIYRNLRAGAESGWDYSSRWLADGHTLTTIHTVDLLPVDLNSLIAHLQQTLAHAYEVRGDQAQAQHYAQLATERIAAIRRVSWDPAQGAFFDYDWTKRALSPVLSTATLVPLFLEVATPDQARMVAATVRARLLRAGGLVTTELATGQQWDAPNGWAPEEWMAIMGLARYGEDELAREIAARWMARVVTTYQQSGVLLEKYDVVNPSISPMGGAGGGEYPMQIGFGWTNGTLLGLMNRYPAATPPSVAPSAVNPPPAAAGPAVPPPAAGSPAAPVPVAPPVVPASDAADAAKPVQGHDGDGQQNGAPGLVHGAGPGGHDQQQGGDAQGVLDQNRPAQ
;
A
#
# COMPACT_ATOMS: atom_id res chain seq x y z
N MET A 1 -54.95 5.83 56.46
CA MET A 1 -54.25 5.43 55.22
C MET A 1 -52.78 5.41 55.56
N ALA A 2 -52.20 4.23 55.67
CA ALA A 2 -50.84 4.02 56.18
C ALA A 2 -49.84 3.95 55.00
N GLU A 3 -48.71 4.61 55.15
CA GLU A 3 -47.61 4.69 54.19
C GLU A 3 -47.00 3.31 53.91
N VAL A 4 -46.77 3.03 52.62
CA VAL A 4 -46.04 1.85 52.14
C VAL A 4 -44.55 2.23 52.00
N PRO A 5 -43.60 1.47 52.56
CA PRO A 5 -42.18 1.80 52.45
C PRO A 5 -41.61 1.36 51.10
N VAL A 6 -40.80 2.25 50.51
CA VAL A 6 -40.03 2.02 49.28
C VAL A 6 -38.82 1.14 49.60
N ALA A 7 -38.66 0.03 48.86
CA ALA A 7 -37.52 -0.87 48.97
C ALA A 7 -36.26 -0.24 48.34
N ALA A 8 -35.13 -0.33 49.04
CA ALA A 8 -33.82 0.09 48.56
C ALA A 8 -33.31 -0.80 47.40
N PRO A 9 -32.55 -0.26 46.42
CA PRO A 9 -31.96 -1.05 45.35
C PRO A 9 -30.84 -1.96 45.89
N ALA A 10 -30.77 -3.17 45.34
CA ALA A 10 -29.73 -4.15 45.65
C ALA A 10 -28.33 -3.63 45.24
N PRO A 11 -27.25 -3.97 45.98
CA PRO A 11 -25.90 -3.55 45.64
C PRO A 11 -25.46 -4.19 44.31
N ALA A 12 -24.84 -3.37 43.46
CA ALA A 12 -24.24 -3.80 42.22
C ALA A 12 -23.19 -4.89 42.49
N ALA A 13 -23.27 -6.00 41.74
CA ALA A 13 -22.28 -7.06 41.78
C ALA A 13 -20.91 -6.49 41.41
N ALA A 14 -19.91 -6.75 42.25
CA ALA A 14 -18.53 -6.39 41.98
C ALA A 14 -18.05 -7.07 40.67
N PRO A 15 -17.20 -6.40 39.88
CA PRO A 15 -16.67 -6.98 38.65
C PRO A 15 -15.88 -8.25 39.00
N VAL A 16 -16.29 -9.37 38.40
CA VAL A 16 -15.52 -10.61 38.43
C VAL A 16 -14.18 -10.30 37.77
N SER A 17 -13.08 -10.34 38.54
CA SER A 17 -11.74 -10.18 37.97
C SER A 17 -11.52 -11.28 36.95
N ALA A 18 -11.38 -10.90 35.67
CA ALA A 18 -10.87 -11.79 34.66
C ALA A 18 -9.53 -12.36 35.15
N PRO A 19 -9.24 -13.66 34.95
CA PRO A 19 -7.92 -14.19 35.23
C PRO A 19 -6.90 -13.34 34.46
N ALA A 20 -5.81 -12.94 35.13
CA ALA A 20 -4.74 -12.16 34.52
C ALA A 20 -4.27 -12.91 33.26
N ALA A 21 -4.66 -12.40 32.09
CA ALA A 21 -4.10 -12.87 30.84
C ALA A 21 -2.59 -12.67 30.93
N SER A 22 -1.83 -13.74 30.72
CA SER A 22 -0.38 -13.64 30.53
C SER A 22 -0.13 -12.52 29.53
N VAL A 23 0.68 -11.52 29.89
CA VAL A 23 1.04 -10.43 28.99
C VAL A 23 1.53 -11.07 27.68
N PRO A 24 0.88 -10.81 26.53
CA PRO A 24 1.30 -11.42 25.28
C PRO A 24 2.75 -11.04 25.00
N ASP A 25 3.56 -12.02 24.57
CA ASP A 25 4.89 -11.74 24.08
C ASP A 25 4.76 -10.94 22.78
N LEU A 26 5.05 -9.64 22.85
CA LEU A 26 4.95 -8.72 21.71
C LEU A 26 6.21 -8.75 20.84
N LEU A 27 7.22 -9.56 21.20
CA LEU A 27 8.41 -9.70 20.37
C LEU A 27 8.02 -10.33 19.03
N PRO A 28 8.51 -9.78 17.91
CA PRO A 28 8.31 -10.40 16.61
C PRO A 28 9.06 -11.75 16.55
N PRO A 29 8.58 -12.73 15.76
CA PRO A 29 9.18 -14.06 15.64
C PRO A 29 10.71 -14.07 15.46
N SER A 30 11.25 -13.17 14.64
CA SER A 30 12.69 -13.05 14.38
C SER A 30 13.51 -12.70 15.62
N ILE A 31 12.91 -12.06 16.62
CA ILE A 31 13.55 -11.75 17.90
C ILE A 31 13.25 -12.80 18.95
N ALA A 32 11.99 -13.24 19.05
CA ALA A 32 11.59 -14.24 20.03
C ALA A 32 12.31 -15.58 19.81
N LEU A 33 12.57 -15.95 18.56
CA LEU A 33 13.18 -17.22 18.15
C LEU A 33 14.61 -17.06 17.62
N ASP A 34 15.19 -15.86 17.65
CA ASP A 34 16.60 -15.56 17.34
C ASP A 34 17.20 -16.43 16.19
N GLY A 35 18.31 -17.14 16.45
CA GLY A 35 19.00 -17.98 15.47
C GLY A 35 18.17 -19.16 14.94
N LEU A 36 17.15 -19.62 15.66
CA LEU A 36 16.23 -20.64 15.15
C LEU A 36 15.38 -20.09 14.01
N PHE A 37 14.88 -18.85 14.11
CA PHE A 37 14.12 -18.22 13.03
C PHE A 37 14.99 -18.09 11.77
N ALA A 38 16.21 -17.59 11.92
CA ALA A 38 17.17 -17.49 10.82
C ALA A 38 17.49 -18.84 10.18
N ALA A 39 17.63 -19.91 10.98
CA ALA A 39 17.86 -21.26 10.49
C ALA A 39 16.65 -21.80 9.71
N ILE A 40 15.43 -21.57 10.19
CA ILE A 40 14.18 -21.96 9.50
C ILE A 40 14.09 -21.28 8.14
N SER A 41 14.34 -19.96 8.09
CA SER A 41 14.32 -19.19 6.85
C SER A 41 15.40 -19.65 5.86
N ALA A 42 16.64 -19.86 6.33
CA ALA A 42 17.76 -20.29 5.49
C ALA A 42 17.59 -21.70 4.92
N ALA A 43 16.88 -22.58 5.65
CA ALA A 43 16.59 -23.93 5.19
C ALA A 43 15.43 -24.01 4.17
N HIS A 44 14.74 -22.89 3.90
CA HIS A 44 13.59 -22.81 2.98
C HIS A 44 12.53 -23.89 3.25
N ILE A 45 12.25 -24.15 4.55
CA ILE A 45 11.29 -25.17 4.99
C ILE A 45 9.88 -24.89 4.45
N PHE A 46 9.53 -23.61 4.34
CA PHE A 46 8.27 -23.15 3.77
C PHE A 46 8.50 -22.41 2.46
N ALA A 47 7.62 -22.62 1.49
CA ALA A 47 7.67 -21.94 0.19
C ALA A 47 7.40 -20.42 0.29
N ASP A 48 6.56 -20.00 1.25
CA ASP A 48 6.29 -18.60 1.57
C ASP A 48 6.89 -18.27 2.93
N ALA A 49 7.77 -17.26 2.99
CA ALA A 49 8.45 -16.83 4.21
C ALA A 49 7.48 -16.40 5.32
N LYS A 50 6.32 -15.85 4.96
CA LYS A 50 5.26 -15.49 5.92
C LYS A 50 4.71 -16.71 6.67
N THR A 51 4.80 -17.91 6.10
CA THR A 51 4.42 -19.15 6.80
C THR A 51 5.29 -19.38 8.04
N ALA A 52 6.59 -19.03 7.98
CA ALA A 52 7.48 -19.11 9.14
C ALA A 52 7.10 -18.06 10.20
N ALA A 53 6.81 -16.82 9.78
CA ALA A 53 6.40 -15.74 10.67
C ALA A 53 5.03 -15.97 11.34
N ASP A 54 4.15 -16.74 10.69
CA ASP A 54 2.82 -17.07 11.20
C ASP A 54 2.79 -18.38 12.01
N ALA A 55 3.88 -19.15 12.02
CA ALA A 55 3.97 -20.42 12.73
C ALA A 55 3.96 -20.18 14.25
N VAL A 56 3.20 -21.00 14.98
CA VAL A 56 3.01 -20.86 16.43
C VAL A 56 3.87 -21.87 17.18
N PRO A 57 4.82 -21.44 18.02
CA PRO A 57 5.57 -22.32 18.90
C PRO A 57 4.67 -23.12 19.86
N ASP A 58 4.99 -24.39 20.11
CA ASP A 58 4.26 -25.26 21.06
C ASP A 58 4.54 -24.93 22.54
N ARG A 59 5.51 -24.04 22.81
CA ARG A 59 5.98 -23.62 24.13
C ARG A 59 6.62 -22.23 24.07
N ALA A 60 7.04 -21.71 25.22
CA ALA A 60 7.69 -20.41 25.31
C ALA A 60 8.93 -20.33 24.38
N PRO A 61 9.12 -19.25 23.62
CA PRO A 61 10.23 -19.12 22.67
C PRO A 61 11.62 -19.38 23.28
N GLY A 62 11.86 -18.92 24.51
CA GLY A 62 13.12 -19.18 25.23
C GLY A 62 13.38 -20.66 25.53
N ASP A 63 12.34 -21.41 25.92
CA ASP A 63 12.45 -22.86 26.18
C ASP A 63 12.66 -23.65 24.87
N LEU A 64 11.97 -23.21 23.81
CA LEU A 64 12.12 -23.80 22.49
C LEU A 64 13.52 -23.56 21.92
N LEU A 65 14.06 -22.36 22.08
CA LEU A 65 15.43 -22.00 21.74
C LEU A 65 16.43 -22.87 22.50
N ALA A 66 16.29 -23.03 23.82
CA ALA A 66 17.16 -23.89 24.61
C ALA A 66 17.11 -25.36 24.12
N THR A 67 15.93 -25.84 23.74
CA THR A 67 15.75 -27.19 23.17
C THR A 67 16.46 -27.31 21.82
N TYR A 68 16.31 -26.31 20.95
CA TYR A 68 16.99 -26.27 19.65
C TYR A 68 18.52 -26.24 19.80
N GLU A 69 19.06 -25.41 20.69
CA GLU A 69 20.50 -25.30 20.94
C GLU A 69 21.11 -26.62 21.42
N GLN A 70 20.38 -27.38 22.24
CA GLN A 70 20.80 -28.72 22.69
C GLN A 70 20.71 -29.78 21.59
N ALA A 71 19.73 -29.67 20.70
CA ALA A 71 19.46 -30.65 19.65
C ALA A 71 20.33 -30.45 18.40
N LYS A 72 20.60 -29.19 18.00
CA LYS A 72 21.21 -28.86 16.70
C LYS A 72 22.62 -29.43 16.49
N GLY A 73 23.35 -29.71 17.57
CA GLY A 73 24.69 -30.31 17.53
C GLY A 73 24.71 -31.83 17.58
N GLN A 74 23.57 -32.50 17.74
CA GLN A 74 23.49 -33.95 17.89
C GLN A 74 23.49 -34.65 16.52
N SER A 75 24.15 -35.81 16.45
CA SER A 75 24.13 -36.66 15.25
C SER A 75 22.70 -37.11 14.94
N GLY A 76 22.22 -36.81 13.73
CA GLY A 76 20.87 -37.15 13.29
C GLY A 76 19.81 -36.07 13.51
N PHE A 77 20.19 -34.87 13.97
CA PHE A 77 19.29 -33.73 14.00
C PHE A 77 18.81 -33.36 12.58
N ASP A 78 17.50 -33.16 12.44
CA ASP A 78 16.87 -32.66 11.22
C ASP A 78 15.95 -31.47 11.57
N LEU A 79 16.23 -30.31 10.98
CA LEU A 79 15.49 -29.08 11.27
C LEU A 79 14.03 -29.17 10.81
N ASN A 80 13.74 -29.85 9.70
CA ASN A 80 12.37 -30.01 9.22
C ASN A 80 11.51 -30.78 10.23
N SER A 81 12.04 -31.90 10.74
CA SER A 81 11.40 -32.71 11.78
C SER A 81 11.24 -31.93 13.07
N PHE A 82 12.25 -31.15 13.48
CA PHE A 82 12.17 -30.27 14.64
C PHE A 82 11.05 -29.23 14.51
N VAL A 83 10.96 -28.57 13.35
CA VAL A 83 9.90 -27.59 13.07
C VAL A 83 8.52 -28.24 13.05
N ALA A 84 8.38 -29.39 12.38
CA ALA A 84 7.11 -30.12 12.33
C ALA A 84 6.64 -30.60 13.71
N GLN A 85 7.58 -30.86 14.63
CA GLN A 85 7.28 -31.28 16.00
C GLN A 85 6.89 -30.11 16.91
N HIS A 86 7.53 -28.95 16.75
CA HIS A 86 7.45 -27.85 17.71
C HIS A 86 6.66 -26.62 17.25
N PHE A 87 6.20 -26.59 16.00
CA PHE A 87 5.42 -25.48 15.47
C PHE A 87 4.08 -25.95 14.93
N SER A 88 3.03 -25.21 15.25
CA SER A 88 1.74 -25.29 14.58
C SER A 88 1.70 -24.29 13.43
N VAL A 89 1.71 -24.79 12.20
CA VAL A 89 1.60 -23.94 11.00
C VAL A 89 0.12 -23.64 10.74
N PRO A 90 -0.26 -22.36 10.55
CA PRO A 90 -1.65 -22.03 10.30
C PRO A 90 -2.11 -22.65 8.97
N GLN A 91 -3.18 -23.44 9.05
CA GLN A 91 -3.79 -24.03 7.87
C GLN A 91 -4.29 -22.94 6.93
N GLN A 92 -3.96 -23.05 5.64
CA GLN A 92 -4.66 -22.28 4.62
C GLN A 92 -6.12 -22.73 4.64
N ARG A 93 -7.02 -21.84 5.06
CA ARG A 93 -8.43 -22.02 4.75
C ARG A 93 -8.54 -21.84 3.24
N LEU A 94 -8.41 -22.93 2.49
CA LEU A 94 -8.89 -23.03 1.12
C LEU A 94 -10.39 -22.88 1.24
N VAL A 95 -10.87 -21.64 1.20
CA VAL A 95 -12.30 -21.42 1.19
C VAL A 95 -12.74 -21.86 -0.20
N SER A 96 -13.25 -23.09 -0.25
CA SER A 96 -13.85 -23.66 -1.43
C SER A 96 -15.16 -22.93 -1.69
N TYR A 97 -15.03 -21.68 -2.16
CA TYR A 97 -16.16 -20.92 -2.68
C TYR A 97 -16.69 -21.68 -3.89
N ARG A 98 -17.84 -22.33 -3.71
CA ARG A 98 -18.49 -23.09 -4.78
C ARG A 98 -19.41 -22.16 -5.54
N ARG A 99 -18.85 -21.56 -6.58
CA ARG A 99 -19.60 -20.74 -7.54
C ARG A 99 -20.74 -21.54 -8.17
N HIS A 100 -21.89 -20.88 -8.32
CA HIS A 100 -22.97 -21.37 -9.18
C HIS A 100 -22.79 -20.86 -10.62
N GLN A 101 -23.23 -21.65 -11.60
CA GLN A 101 -22.92 -21.44 -13.03
C GLN A 101 -23.36 -20.06 -13.57
N ASP A 102 -24.40 -19.48 -12.99
CA ASP A 102 -24.99 -18.20 -13.40
C ASP A 102 -24.76 -17.07 -12.39
N GLU A 103 -23.86 -17.28 -11.42
CA GLU A 103 -23.58 -16.30 -10.38
C GLU A 103 -22.99 -15.02 -10.96
N SER A 104 -23.69 -13.92 -10.70
CA SER A 104 -23.26 -12.58 -11.06
C SER A 104 -22.11 -12.09 -10.19
N VAL A 105 -21.33 -11.12 -10.68
CA VAL A 105 -20.25 -10.52 -9.89
C VAL A 105 -20.74 -9.88 -8.57
N ARG A 106 -22.00 -9.41 -8.53
CA ARG A 106 -22.61 -8.86 -7.30
C ARG A 106 -22.89 -9.94 -6.27
N GLU A 107 -23.47 -11.06 -6.70
CA GLU A 107 -23.72 -12.23 -5.83
C GLU A 107 -22.41 -12.83 -5.33
N TYR A 108 -21.39 -12.89 -6.20
CA TYR A 108 -20.03 -13.29 -5.80
C TYR A 108 -19.47 -12.39 -4.69
N ILE A 109 -19.55 -11.06 -4.86
CA ILE A 109 -19.05 -10.10 -3.85
C ILE A 109 -19.79 -10.27 -2.53
N ASP A 110 -21.13 -10.40 -2.56
CA ASP A 110 -21.94 -10.55 -1.35
C ASP A 110 -21.59 -11.84 -0.59
N GLY A 111 -21.50 -12.98 -1.30
CA GLY A 111 -21.08 -14.25 -0.72
C GLY A 111 -19.63 -14.24 -0.22
N MET A 112 -18.77 -13.42 -0.82
CA MET A 112 -17.38 -13.29 -0.40
C MET A 112 -17.21 -12.59 0.95
N TRP A 113 -18.16 -11.77 1.39
CA TRP A 113 -18.07 -11.16 2.73
C TRP A 113 -18.11 -12.21 3.84
N ASP A 114 -18.92 -13.25 3.71
CA ASP A 114 -18.98 -14.31 4.71
C ASP A 114 -17.69 -15.17 4.72
N VAL A 115 -17.05 -15.30 3.57
CA VAL A 115 -15.77 -16.01 3.42
C VAL A 115 -14.59 -15.23 3.98
N LEU A 116 -14.56 -13.91 3.73
CA LEU A 116 -13.48 -13.03 4.15
C LEU A 116 -13.65 -12.59 5.60
N SER A 117 -14.84 -12.73 6.18
CA SER A 117 -15.08 -12.44 7.59
C SER A 117 -14.31 -13.37 8.51
N ARG A 118 -13.82 -12.83 9.62
CA ARG A 118 -13.19 -13.55 10.72
C ARG A 118 -13.96 -13.24 12.01
N PRO A 119 -14.12 -14.24 12.90
CA PRO A 119 -14.60 -13.96 14.25
C PRO A 119 -13.52 -13.16 15.03
N PRO A 120 -13.86 -12.65 16.23
CA PRO A 120 -12.89 -12.08 17.16
C PRO A 120 -11.66 -12.98 17.34
N ASP A 121 -10.48 -12.39 17.25
CA ASP A 121 -9.22 -13.12 17.39
C ASP A 121 -8.85 -13.34 18.86
N ARG A 122 -8.71 -14.61 19.21
CA ARG A 122 -8.21 -15.09 20.50
C ARG A 122 -6.98 -15.97 20.25
N PRO A 123 -5.83 -15.36 19.91
CA PRO A 123 -4.65 -16.10 19.50
C PRO A 123 -4.16 -17.01 20.64
N PRO A 124 -3.65 -18.22 20.33
CA PRO A 124 -2.96 -19.03 21.34
C PRO A 124 -1.69 -18.31 21.81
N ALA A 125 -1.14 -18.74 22.94
CA ALA A 125 0.12 -18.22 23.43
C ALA A 125 1.22 -18.31 22.35
N TYR A 126 2.09 -17.28 22.30
CA TYR A 126 3.24 -17.18 21.40
C TYR A 126 2.91 -17.07 19.90
N ALA A 127 1.63 -17.00 19.53
CA ALA A 127 1.26 -16.67 18.15
C ALA A 127 1.64 -15.23 17.84
N SER A 128 2.05 -14.98 16.59
CA SER A 128 2.26 -13.62 16.10
C SER A 128 0.96 -12.84 15.88
N LEU A 129 -0.20 -13.51 15.78
CA LEU A 129 -1.51 -12.85 15.59
C LEU A 129 -1.88 -12.06 16.85
N LEU A 130 -2.31 -10.81 16.68
CA LEU A 130 -2.76 -9.93 17.76
C LEU A 130 -4.25 -10.17 18.05
N PRO A 131 -4.69 -10.06 19.32
CA PRO A 131 -6.09 -10.23 19.67
C PRO A 131 -6.95 -9.10 19.10
N LEU A 132 -8.16 -9.43 18.66
CA LEU A 132 -9.16 -8.48 18.17
C LEU A 132 -10.51 -8.75 18.82
N PRO A 133 -11.19 -7.74 19.39
CA PRO A 133 -12.43 -7.92 20.14
C PRO A 133 -13.67 -8.23 19.28
N GLU A 134 -13.70 -7.82 18.01
CA GLU A 134 -14.88 -7.86 17.15
C GLU A 134 -14.67 -8.77 15.92
N ALA A 135 -15.73 -8.97 15.14
CA ALA A 135 -15.61 -9.61 13.84
C ALA A 135 -15.18 -8.57 12.79
N TYR A 136 -14.30 -9.00 11.89
CA TYR A 136 -13.68 -8.14 10.87
C TYR A 136 -13.51 -8.87 9.54
N VAL A 137 -13.07 -8.17 8.50
CA VAL A 137 -12.85 -8.73 7.17
C VAL A 137 -11.36 -8.69 6.81
N VAL A 138 -10.81 -9.80 6.33
CA VAL A 138 -9.43 -9.86 5.80
C VAL A 138 -9.39 -9.56 4.29
N PRO A 139 -8.24 -9.16 3.72
CA PRO A 139 -8.13 -8.96 2.27
C PRO A 139 -8.39 -10.22 1.45
N GLY A 140 -7.79 -11.36 1.83
CA GLY A 140 -7.94 -12.65 1.15
C GLY A 140 -6.61 -13.37 0.87
N GLY A 141 -6.68 -14.68 0.58
CA GLY A 141 -5.50 -15.49 0.25
C GLY A 141 -4.51 -15.65 1.41
N ARG A 142 -3.24 -15.24 1.20
CA ARG A 142 -2.17 -15.30 2.21
C ARG A 142 -2.36 -14.29 3.35
N PHE A 143 -3.14 -13.24 3.12
CA PHE A 143 -3.45 -12.19 4.08
C PHE A 143 -4.59 -12.64 4.99
N ARG A 144 -4.23 -13.10 6.20
CA ARG A 144 -5.15 -13.78 7.14
C ARG A 144 -5.40 -13.00 8.41
N GLU A 145 -4.90 -11.78 8.45
CA GLU A 145 -5.01 -10.82 9.53
C GLU A 145 -5.69 -9.56 9.00
N LEU A 146 -6.12 -8.69 9.91
CA LEU A 146 -6.60 -7.36 9.56
C LEU A 146 -5.44 -6.56 8.96
N TYR A 147 -5.64 -5.93 7.80
CA TYR A 147 -4.71 -4.95 7.20
C TYR A 147 -5.32 -3.56 7.26
N TYR A 148 -4.49 -2.54 7.44
CA TYR A 148 -4.99 -1.22 7.79
C TYR A 148 -5.71 -0.56 6.62
N TRP A 149 -5.00 -0.14 5.57
CA TRP A 149 -5.62 0.67 4.52
C TRP A 149 -6.59 -0.12 3.63
N ASP A 150 -6.33 -1.42 3.41
CA ASP A 150 -7.23 -2.38 2.74
C ASP A 150 -8.64 -2.35 3.34
N SER A 151 -8.71 -2.20 4.66
CA SER A 151 -9.97 -2.18 5.39
C SER A 151 -10.86 -1.07 4.88
N TYR A 152 -10.36 0.14 4.64
CA TYR A 152 -11.20 1.26 4.17
C TYR A 152 -11.92 0.91 2.87
N PHE A 153 -11.17 0.38 1.90
CA PHE A 153 -11.70 0.02 0.60
C PHE A 153 -12.68 -1.15 0.67
N THR A 154 -12.45 -2.07 1.60
CA THR A 154 -13.36 -3.17 1.92
C THR A 154 -14.64 -2.65 2.58
N LEU A 155 -14.53 -1.70 3.52
CA LEU A 155 -15.65 -1.10 4.24
C LEU A 155 -16.62 -0.36 3.33
N ILE A 156 -16.15 0.19 2.20
CA ILE A 156 -17.02 0.73 1.14
C ILE A 156 -18.02 -0.35 0.72
N GLY A 157 -17.55 -1.54 0.38
CA GLY A 157 -18.38 -2.67 -0.01
C GLY A 157 -19.40 -3.06 1.05
N LEU A 158 -18.95 -3.16 2.30
CA LEU A 158 -19.83 -3.48 3.44
C LEU A 158 -20.91 -2.42 3.65
N SER A 159 -20.59 -1.15 3.45
CA SER A 159 -21.56 -0.06 3.49
C SER A 159 -22.59 -0.20 2.37
N GLU A 160 -22.16 -0.52 1.15
CA GLU A 160 -23.05 -0.70 -0.01
C GLU A 160 -23.97 -1.92 0.13
N THR A 161 -23.56 -2.98 0.85
CA THR A 161 -24.39 -4.16 1.16
C THR A 161 -25.14 -4.05 2.50
N GLY A 162 -25.04 -2.92 3.21
CA GLY A 162 -25.71 -2.72 4.50
C GLY A 162 -25.17 -3.57 5.66
N ARG A 163 -23.95 -4.11 5.55
CA ARG A 163 -23.26 -4.90 6.60
C ARG A 163 -22.59 -3.97 7.64
N PHE A 164 -23.38 -3.06 8.20
CA PHE A 164 -22.91 -2.05 9.16
C PHE A 164 -22.46 -2.67 10.50
N ASP A 165 -22.87 -3.90 10.80
CA ASP A 165 -22.35 -4.70 11.90
C ASP A 165 -20.85 -4.98 11.74
N LEU A 166 -20.45 -5.54 10.59
CA LEU A 166 -19.05 -5.81 10.26
C LEU A 166 -18.24 -4.53 10.06
N LEU A 167 -18.84 -3.50 9.44
CA LEU A 167 -18.18 -2.20 9.28
C LEU A 167 -17.81 -1.62 10.65
N ARG A 168 -18.77 -1.57 11.57
CA ARG A 168 -18.55 -1.06 12.94
C ARG A 168 -17.60 -1.94 13.74
N GLY A 169 -17.68 -3.25 13.61
CA GLY A 169 -16.74 -4.20 14.23
C GLY A 169 -15.29 -3.94 13.79
N THR A 170 -15.06 -3.83 12.48
CA THR A 170 -13.74 -3.54 11.91
C THR A 170 -13.18 -2.19 12.40
N VAL A 171 -14.00 -1.13 12.45
CA VAL A 171 -13.56 0.18 12.97
C VAL A 171 -13.18 0.09 14.46
N ARG A 172 -13.93 -0.68 15.26
CA ARG A 172 -13.61 -0.91 16.68
C ARG A 172 -12.36 -1.75 16.88
N ASP A 173 -12.11 -2.74 16.01
CA ASP A 173 -10.89 -3.53 16.03
C ASP A 173 -9.67 -2.64 15.76
N ILE A 174 -9.73 -1.77 14.74
CA ILE A 174 -8.67 -0.78 14.46
C ILE A 174 -8.47 0.16 15.65
N ALA A 175 -9.56 0.69 16.23
CA ALA A 175 -9.50 1.51 17.43
C ALA A 175 -8.81 0.76 18.61
N SER A 176 -9.12 -0.52 18.79
CA SER A 176 -8.50 -1.34 19.85
C SER A 176 -7.00 -1.56 19.66
N LEU A 177 -6.55 -1.67 18.40
CA LEU A 177 -5.12 -1.76 18.07
C LEU A 177 -4.41 -0.43 18.34
N ILE A 178 -5.04 0.70 17.96
CA ILE A 178 -4.53 2.04 18.27
C ILE A 178 -4.40 2.23 19.79
N ASP A 179 -5.41 1.86 20.56
CA ASP A 179 -5.40 1.91 22.02
C ASP A 179 -4.30 1.02 22.64
N GLY A 180 -4.17 -0.21 22.14
CA GLY A 180 -3.25 -1.21 22.68
C GLY A 180 -1.77 -0.96 22.35
N TYR A 181 -1.50 -0.40 21.16
CA TYR A 181 -0.14 -0.34 20.59
C TYR A 181 0.31 1.07 20.21
N GLY A 182 -0.50 2.10 20.48
CA GLY A 182 -0.16 3.49 20.19
C GLY A 182 -0.44 3.94 18.76
N HIS A 183 -0.72 3.00 17.85
CA HIS A 183 -1.00 3.22 16.44
C HIS A 183 -1.70 1.99 15.85
N MET A 184 -2.26 2.13 14.66
CA MET A 184 -2.70 0.99 13.88
C MET A 184 -1.47 0.38 13.18
N PRO A 185 -1.02 -0.84 13.53
CA PRO A 185 0.07 -1.50 12.82
C PRO A 185 -0.35 -1.81 11.36
N ASN A 186 0.63 -2.07 10.48
CA ASN A 186 0.36 -2.49 9.08
C ASN A 186 -0.75 -3.55 8.99
N GLY A 187 -0.64 -4.59 9.82
CA GLY A 187 -1.73 -5.50 10.11
C GLY A 187 -1.66 -6.08 11.52
N SER A 188 -2.63 -6.91 11.90
CA SER A 188 -2.77 -7.42 13.27
C SER A 188 -1.77 -8.54 13.63
N ARG A 189 -0.46 -8.31 13.44
CA ARG A 189 0.64 -9.23 13.76
C ARG A 189 1.75 -8.55 14.56
N THR A 190 2.44 -9.28 15.44
CA THR A 190 3.56 -8.76 16.25
C THR A 190 4.70 -8.21 15.39
N TYR A 191 5.00 -8.83 14.24
CA TYR A 191 6.01 -8.35 13.29
C TYR A 191 5.62 -7.10 12.50
N TYR A 192 4.38 -6.63 12.64
CA TYR A 192 3.91 -5.37 12.09
C TYR A 192 3.86 -4.24 13.12
N LEU A 193 4.05 -4.50 14.42
CA LEU A 193 4.04 -3.46 15.47
C LEU A 193 5.13 -2.38 15.32
N SER A 194 6.09 -2.57 14.42
CA SER A 194 7.14 -1.59 14.15
C SER A 194 6.75 -0.50 13.15
N ARG A 195 5.62 -0.63 12.46
CA ARG A 195 5.17 0.29 11.41
C ARG A 195 3.66 0.31 11.27
N SER A 196 3.15 1.39 10.70
CA SER A 196 1.74 1.50 10.34
C SER A 196 1.49 1.09 8.88
N GLU A 197 0.50 1.71 8.26
CA GLU A 197 0.18 1.74 6.84
C GLU A 197 -0.39 3.14 6.52
N PRO A 198 -0.79 3.49 5.27
CA PRO A 198 -1.44 4.76 5.00
C PRO A 198 -2.62 5.04 5.97
N PRO A 199 -2.69 6.22 6.62
CA PRO A 199 -3.62 6.44 7.74
C PRO A 199 -5.05 6.73 7.29
N PHE A 200 -5.81 5.66 7.04
CA PHE A 200 -7.19 5.71 6.57
C PHE A 200 -8.24 5.69 7.69
N PHE A 201 -7.89 5.60 8.97
CA PHE A 201 -8.86 5.50 10.07
C PHE A 201 -9.80 6.70 10.11
N ALA A 202 -9.32 7.93 9.88
CA ALA A 202 -10.16 9.11 9.71
C ALA A 202 -11.24 8.94 8.62
N LEU A 203 -10.87 8.39 7.46
CA LEU A 203 -11.80 8.10 6.36
C LEU A 203 -12.79 6.97 6.70
N MET A 204 -12.39 6.00 7.53
CA MET A 204 -13.28 4.95 8.01
C MET A 204 -14.30 5.50 9.02
N VAL A 205 -13.87 6.42 9.89
CA VAL A 205 -14.76 7.17 10.80
C VAL A 205 -15.74 8.03 9.99
N ASP A 206 -15.28 8.75 8.97
CA ASP A 206 -16.13 9.50 8.04
C ASP A 206 -17.20 8.58 7.40
N LEU A 207 -16.78 7.40 6.92
CA LEU A 207 -17.67 6.43 6.28
C LEU A 207 -18.73 5.92 7.26
N LEU A 208 -18.34 5.52 8.48
CA LEU A 208 -19.26 5.06 9.51
C LEU A 208 -20.21 6.17 9.97
N ALA A 209 -19.73 7.42 10.08
CA ALA A 209 -20.51 8.57 10.50
C ALA A 209 -21.65 8.92 9.51
N ARG A 210 -21.54 8.56 8.23
CA ARG A 210 -22.65 8.69 7.26
C ARG A 210 -23.88 7.88 7.66
N HIS A 211 -23.68 6.77 8.37
CA HIS A 211 -24.76 5.92 8.88
C HIS A 211 -25.08 6.22 10.35
N ASP A 212 -24.07 6.25 11.22
CA ASP A 212 -24.24 6.36 12.69
C ASP A 212 -24.40 7.82 13.18
N GLY A 213 -24.15 8.79 12.30
CA GLY A 213 -24.27 10.22 12.56
C GLY A 213 -23.02 10.86 13.18
N PRO A 214 -23.05 12.18 13.44
CA PRO A 214 -21.86 12.94 13.83
C PRO A 214 -21.22 12.53 15.17
N GLN A 215 -21.98 11.89 16.07
CA GLN A 215 -21.43 11.44 17.36
C GLN A 215 -20.38 10.32 17.22
N THR A 216 -20.30 9.68 16.05
CA THR A 216 -19.22 8.75 15.70
C THR A 216 -17.85 9.41 15.81
N TYR A 217 -17.72 10.67 15.38
CA TYR A 217 -16.46 11.41 15.48
C TYR A 217 -16.01 11.61 16.93
N VAL A 218 -16.95 11.87 17.84
CA VAL A 218 -16.65 12.04 19.27
C VAL A 218 -16.31 10.68 19.91
N THR A 219 -17.03 9.62 19.50
CA THR A 219 -16.78 8.24 19.95
C THR A 219 -15.35 7.79 19.68
N PHE A 220 -14.81 8.07 18.49
CA PHE A 220 -13.47 7.66 18.06
C PHE A 220 -12.41 8.79 18.14
N LEU A 221 -12.75 9.92 18.77
CA LEU A 221 -11.82 11.04 18.93
C LEU A 221 -10.52 10.64 19.66
N PRO A 222 -10.55 9.86 20.75
CA PRO A 222 -9.32 9.45 21.44
C PRO A 222 -8.32 8.72 20.51
N GLU A 223 -8.83 7.84 19.65
CA GLU A 223 -8.02 7.04 18.73
C GLU A 223 -7.54 7.86 17.54
N LEU A 224 -8.36 8.76 16.99
CA LEU A 224 -7.93 9.75 15.99
C LEU A 224 -6.77 10.61 16.50
N GLN A 225 -6.85 11.05 17.76
CA GLN A 225 -5.79 11.84 18.39
C GLN A 225 -4.52 11.03 18.59
N ARG A 226 -4.64 9.78 19.03
CA ARG A 226 -3.49 8.91 19.27
C ARG A 226 -2.79 8.55 17.97
N GLU A 227 -3.54 8.27 16.92
CA GLU A 227 -2.97 8.10 15.59
C GLU A 227 -2.24 9.36 15.12
N TYR A 228 -2.84 10.54 15.27
CA TYR A 228 -2.15 11.79 14.93
C TYR A 228 -0.85 11.96 15.73
N ALA A 229 -0.87 11.64 17.03
CA ALA A 229 0.32 11.70 17.88
C ALA A 229 1.41 10.72 17.42
N TYR A 230 1.05 9.53 16.92
CA TYR A 230 2.01 8.59 16.32
C TYR A 230 2.69 9.19 15.09
N TRP A 231 1.92 9.74 14.15
CA TRP A 231 2.49 10.33 12.93
C TRP A 231 3.34 11.56 13.22
N MET A 232 3.01 12.33 14.26
CA MET A 232 3.71 13.54 14.67
C MET A 232 4.77 13.30 15.77
N GLU A 233 5.07 12.05 16.11
CA GLU A 233 6.00 11.72 17.19
C GLU A 233 7.39 12.34 16.91
N GLY A 234 7.84 13.19 17.84
CA GLY A 234 9.13 13.88 17.77
C GLY A 234 9.15 15.17 16.95
N GLU A 235 7.98 15.72 16.58
CA GLU A 235 7.89 17.06 15.99
C GLU A 235 8.44 18.15 16.94
N ASP A 236 8.10 18.04 18.22
CA ASP A 236 8.50 18.99 19.27
C ASP A 236 10.02 19.01 19.44
N GLY A 237 10.61 20.18 19.19
CA GLY A 237 12.07 20.36 19.27
C GLY A 237 12.85 19.83 18.07
N LEU A 238 12.19 19.32 17.03
CA LEU A 238 12.86 18.91 15.79
C LEU A 238 13.46 20.14 15.09
N ALA A 239 14.76 20.11 14.80
CA ALA A 239 15.46 21.23 14.17
C ALA A 239 15.11 21.34 12.65
N PRO A 240 15.06 22.55 12.07
CA PRO A 240 14.90 22.71 10.63
C PRO A 240 15.98 21.97 9.82
N GLY A 241 15.57 21.31 8.74
CA GLY A 241 16.43 20.48 7.89
C GLY A 241 16.74 19.10 8.46
N THR A 242 16.00 18.63 9.47
CA THR A 242 16.21 17.32 10.11
C THR A 242 14.93 16.50 10.12
N ALA A 243 15.07 15.20 10.38
CA ALA A 243 13.97 14.27 10.47
C ALA A 243 14.09 13.45 11.77
N HIS A 244 12.95 13.13 12.35
CA HIS A 244 12.83 12.15 13.42
C HIS A 244 11.67 11.24 13.07
N ARG A 245 11.93 9.93 12.98
CA ARG A 245 10.86 8.95 12.73
C ARG A 245 10.06 9.33 11.46
N ARG A 246 8.74 9.47 11.59
CA ARG A 246 7.79 9.81 10.53
C ARG A 246 7.71 11.31 10.25
N VAL A 247 8.41 12.16 11.00
CA VAL A 247 8.36 13.62 10.87
C VAL A 247 9.63 14.15 10.22
N VAL A 248 9.45 15.03 9.24
CA VAL A 248 10.52 15.82 8.62
C VAL A 248 10.20 17.29 8.81
N ARG A 249 11.16 18.05 9.35
CA ARG A 249 11.10 19.51 9.34
C ARG A 249 12.01 20.02 8.24
N LEU A 250 11.45 20.61 7.19
CA LEU A 250 12.20 21.23 6.11
C LEU A 250 13.03 22.43 6.61
N ALA A 251 13.96 22.89 5.79
CA ALA A 251 14.87 24.00 6.14
C ALA A 251 14.13 25.32 6.43
N ASP A 252 12.95 25.52 5.83
CA ASP A 252 12.08 26.68 6.06
C ASP A 252 11.17 26.52 7.30
N GLY A 253 11.30 25.41 8.03
CA GLY A 253 10.49 25.10 9.21
C GLY A 253 9.22 24.30 8.94
N THR A 254 8.85 24.09 7.66
CA THR A 254 7.66 23.32 7.27
C THR A 254 7.74 21.90 7.79
N VAL A 255 6.68 21.44 8.44
CA VAL A 255 6.56 20.06 8.93
C VAL A 255 5.79 19.22 7.93
N MET A 256 6.38 18.09 7.55
CA MET A 256 5.78 17.09 6.66
C MET A 256 6.07 15.70 7.21
N ASN A 257 5.40 14.71 6.65
CA ASN A 257 5.55 13.32 7.05
C ASN A 257 6.19 12.47 5.96
N ARG A 258 6.88 11.42 6.40
CA ARG A 258 7.44 10.35 5.58
C ARG A 258 7.06 8.99 6.16
N HIS A 259 7.16 7.94 5.36
CA HIS A 259 7.11 6.57 5.88
C HIS A 259 8.40 6.22 6.63
N TRP A 260 8.25 5.49 7.73
CA TRP A 260 9.32 5.03 8.60
C TRP A 260 8.87 3.85 9.46
N ASP A 261 9.52 2.70 9.31
CA ASP A 261 9.42 1.59 10.27
C ASP A 261 10.46 1.78 11.37
N ASP A 262 10.13 1.45 12.63
CA ASP A 262 11.00 1.59 13.80
C ASP A 262 12.16 0.59 13.88
N ARG A 263 12.17 -0.44 13.02
CA ARG A 263 13.24 -1.45 12.90
C ARG A 263 14.02 -1.29 11.61
N ASP A 264 15.29 -1.68 11.67
CA ASP A 264 16.23 -1.74 10.56
C ASP A 264 16.82 -3.15 10.41
N THR A 265 15.99 -4.16 10.65
CA THR A 265 16.31 -5.59 10.45
C THR A 265 15.48 -6.15 9.30
N PRO A 266 15.77 -7.33 8.74
CA PRO A 266 14.89 -7.97 7.75
C PRO A 266 13.44 -8.07 8.27
N ARG A 267 12.45 -7.94 7.39
CA ARG A 267 11.03 -8.24 7.65
C ARG A 267 10.86 -9.72 7.99
N ASP A 268 10.01 -10.06 8.94
CA ASP A 268 9.84 -11.46 9.37
C ASP A 268 9.11 -12.25 8.28
N GLU A 269 8.12 -11.62 7.66
CA GLU A 269 7.26 -12.13 6.61
C GLU A 269 7.94 -12.24 5.24
N SER A 270 9.11 -11.61 5.06
CA SER A 270 9.91 -11.58 3.83
C SER A 270 11.41 -11.69 4.14
N TYR A 271 11.75 -12.44 5.20
CA TYR A 271 13.09 -12.50 5.78
C TYR A 271 14.21 -12.87 4.78
N PRO A 272 14.10 -13.97 3.99
CA PRO A 272 15.15 -14.30 3.04
C PRO A 272 15.24 -13.30 1.87
N GLN A 273 14.12 -12.69 1.46
CA GLN A 273 14.09 -11.69 0.38
C GLN A 273 14.83 -10.40 0.79
N ASP A 274 14.58 -9.92 2.00
CA ASP A 274 15.24 -8.72 2.52
C ASP A 274 16.75 -8.94 2.66
N ILE A 275 17.17 -10.08 3.23
CA ILE A 275 18.59 -10.44 3.34
C ILE A 275 19.27 -10.48 1.97
N ALA A 276 18.62 -11.12 0.98
CA ALA A 276 19.16 -11.20 -0.37
C ALA A 276 19.29 -9.81 -1.01
N THR A 277 18.32 -8.93 -0.79
CA THR A 277 18.35 -7.55 -1.30
C THR A 277 19.48 -6.74 -0.67
N ALA A 278 19.65 -6.81 0.66
CA ALA A 278 20.73 -6.13 1.34
C ALA A 278 22.11 -6.68 0.94
N ALA A 279 22.25 -8.00 0.76
CA ALA A 279 23.49 -8.64 0.31
C ALA A 279 23.88 -8.25 -1.12
N ALA A 280 22.92 -7.83 -1.95
CA ALA A 280 23.14 -7.34 -3.31
C ALA A 280 23.43 -5.83 -3.40
N SER A 281 23.55 -5.14 -2.26
CA SER A 281 23.81 -3.70 -2.18
C SER A 281 25.13 -3.40 -1.49
N ASP A 282 25.80 -2.32 -1.92
CA ASP A 282 26.99 -1.78 -1.25
C ASP A 282 26.64 -0.89 -0.04
N ARG A 283 25.35 -0.56 0.15
CA ARG A 283 24.87 0.26 1.27
C ARG A 283 24.84 -0.56 2.57
N PRO A 284 24.94 0.08 3.75
CA PRO A 284 24.74 -0.60 5.02
C PRO A 284 23.41 -1.37 5.05
N ALA A 285 23.45 -2.65 5.42
CA ALA A 285 22.26 -3.52 5.37
C ALA A 285 21.08 -2.94 6.18
N ALA A 286 21.36 -2.35 7.35
CA ALA A 286 20.36 -1.66 8.18
C ALA A 286 19.61 -0.54 7.44
N GLU A 287 20.31 0.21 6.57
CA GLU A 287 19.72 1.27 5.77
C GLU A 287 18.78 0.70 4.69
N ILE A 288 19.19 -0.41 4.05
CA ILE A 288 18.34 -1.13 3.08
C ILE A 288 17.09 -1.66 3.78
N TYR A 289 17.24 -2.35 4.92
CA TYR A 289 16.13 -2.89 5.69
C TYR A 289 15.14 -1.82 6.14
N ARG A 290 15.63 -0.68 6.64
CA ARG A 290 14.76 0.45 7.03
C ARG A 290 13.92 0.93 5.86
N ASN A 291 14.51 1.05 4.67
CA ASN A 291 13.82 1.53 3.47
C ASN A 291 12.84 0.48 2.90
N LEU A 292 13.20 -0.81 2.94
CA LEU A 292 12.29 -1.91 2.58
C LEU A 292 11.06 -1.94 3.49
N ARG A 293 11.26 -1.77 4.80
CA ARG A 293 10.17 -1.71 5.77
C ARG A 293 9.32 -0.45 5.66
N ALA A 294 9.93 0.71 5.42
CA ALA A 294 9.19 1.94 5.13
C ALA A 294 8.42 1.83 3.80
N GLY A 295 8.95 1.10 2.81
CA GLY A 295 8.23 0.75 1.59
C GLY A 295 6.97 -0.08 1.89
N ALA A 296 7.05 -1.04 2.81
CA ALA A 296 5.88 -1.78 3.28
C ALA A 296 4.89 -0.90 4.08
N GLU A 297 5.36 0.04 4.92
CA GLU A 297 4.48 1.02 5.58
C GLU A 297 3.73 1.92 4.58
N SER A 298 4.29 2.14 3.39
CA SER A 298 3.60 2.94 2.37
C SER A 298 2.41 2.23 1.73
N GLY A 299 2.28 0.91 1.92
CA GLY A 299 1.37 0.05 1.16
C GLY A 299 1.84 -0.24 -0.27
N TRP A 300 2.93 0.38 -0.74
CA TRP A 300 3.47 0.27 -2.09
C TRP A 300 4.79 -0.53 -2.14
N ASP A 301 4.82 -1.74 -1.59
CA ASP A 301 5.97 -2.64 -1.55
C ASP A 301 6.00 -3.63 -2.75
N TYR A 302 6.75 -3.43 -3.83
CA TYR A 302 7.60 -2.28 -4.11
C TYR A 302 7.19 -1.57 -5.40
N SER A 303 7.78 -0.40 -5.61
CA SER A 303 7.49 0.52 -6.72
C SER A 303 8.75 1.30 -7.08
N SER A 304 8.90 1.62 -8.37
CA SER A 304 9.85 2.59 -8.90
C SER A 304 9.78 3.93 -8.18
N ARG A 305 8.61 4.29 -7.64
CA ARG A 305 8.36 5.47 -6.81
C ARG A 305 9.37 5.65 -5.68
N TRP A 306 9.87 4.54 -5.12
CA TRP A 306 10.81 4.53 -4.00
C TRP A 306 12.26 4.28 -4.39
N LEU A 307 12.55 4.05 -5.68
CA LEU A 307 13.85 3.60 -6.17
C LEU A 307 14.61 4.80 -6.76
N ALA A 308 15.83 5.05 -6.28
CA ALA A 308 16.59 6.23 -6.68
C ALA A 308 16.91 6.24 -8.19
N ASP A 309 16.99 5.07 -8.81
CA ASP A 309 17.17 4.90 -10.26
C ASP A 309 15.87 4.57 -11.02
N GLY A 310 14.74 4.47 -10.31
CA GLY A 310 13.44 4.10 -10.86
C GLY A 310 13.28 2.63 -11.27
N HIS A 311 14.25 1.75 -10.99
CA HIS A 311 14.25 0.37 -11.50
C HIS A 311 14.73 -0.70 -10.50
N THR A 312 15.81 -0.43 -9.77
CA THR A 312 16.53 -1.45 -9.00
C THR A 312 16.20 -1.37 -7.52
N LEU A 313 15.68 -2.46 -6.95
CA LEU A 313 15.23 -2.51 -5.54
C LEU A 313 16.34 -2.16 -4.53
N THR A 314 17.61 -2.48 -4.83
CA THR A 314 18.75 -2.15 -3.94
C THR A 314 18.99 -0.63 -3.80
N THR A 315 18.40 0.18 -4.68
CA THR A 315 18.44 1.65 -4.63
C THR A 315 17.28 2.27 -3.85
N ILE A 316 16.46 1.46 -3.18
CA ILE A 316 15.29 1.92 -2.42
C ILE A 316 15.69 2.94 -1.33
N HIS A 317 15.00 4.08 -1.32
CA HIS A 317 15.31 5.21 -0.43
C HIS A 317 14.05 5.91 0.10
N THR A 318 13.01 5.12 0.37
CA THR A 318 11.69 5.55 0.88
C THR A 318 11.75 6.60 1.99
N VAL A 319 12.68 6.50 2.94
CA VAL A 319 12.77 7.45 4.08
C VAL A 319 13.28 8.84 3.69
N ASP A 320 13.80 9.00 2.48
CA ASP A 320 14.26 10.29 1.95
C ASP A 320 13.15 11.05 1.22
N LEU A 321 11.98 10.42 1.06
CA LEU A 321 10.85 10.95 0.31
C LEU A 321 9.74 11.42 1.26
N LEU A 322 9.10 12.53 0.88
CA LEU A 322 7.86 13.05 1.47
C LEU A 322 6.72 12.69 0.52
N PRO A 323 5.96 11.62 0.82
CA PRO A 323 4.93 11.13 -0.08
C PRO A 323 3.73 12.08 -0.13
N VAL A 324 3.26 12.40 -1.33
CA VAL A 324 2.13 13.33 -1.50
C VAL A 324 0.82 12.77 -0.93
N ASP A 325 0.61 11.46 -1.06
CA ASP A 325 -0.53 10.72 -0.53
C ASP A 325 -0.54 10.70 1.00
N LEU A 326 0.57 10.33 1.65
CA LEU A 326 0.69 10.36 3.11
C LEU A 326 0.38 11.75 3.66
N ASN A 327 1.01 12.80 3.11
CA ASN A 327 0.79 14.14 3.62
C ASN A 327 -0.64 14.63 3.40
N SER A 328 -1.30 14.21 2.32
CA SER A 328 -2.72 14.48 2.09
C SER A 328 -3.61 13.75 3.11
N LEU A 329 -3.29 12.50 3.45
CA LEU A 329 -4.00 11.73 4.49
C LEU A 329 -3.85 12.36 5.88
N ILE A 330 -2.65 12.85 6.24
CA ILE A 330 -2.45 13.58 7.50
C ILE A 330 -3.23 14.90 7.51
N ALA A 331 -3.30 15.61 6.39
CA ALA A 331 -4.13 16.82 6.29
C ALA A 331 -5.61 16.49 6.52
N HIS A 332 -6.09 15.39 5.96
CA HIS A 332 -7.45 14.91 6.18
C HIS A 332 -7.69 14.50 7.65
N LEU A 333 -6.75 13.78 8.29
CA LEU A 333 -6.83 13.46 9.72
C LEU A 333 -6.92 14.73 10.58
N GLN A 334 -6.16 15.79 10.25
CA GLN A 334 -6.26 17.09 10.93
C GLN A 334 -7.65 17.73 10.73
N GLN A 335 -8.24 17.63 9.52
CA GLN A 335 -9.62 18.10 9.27
C GLN A 335 -10.65 17.31 10.07
N THR A 336 -10.53 15.98 10.11
CA THR A 336 -11.43 15.10 10.87
C THR A 336 -11.33 15.37 12.38
N LEU A 337 -10.12 15.59 12.90
CA LEU A 337 -9.93 16.03 14.29
C LEU A 337 -10.61 17.37 14.55
N ALA A 338 -10.41 18.36 13.69
CA ALA A 338 -11.07 19.66 13.82
C ALA A 338 -12.60 19.51 13.90
N HIS A 339 -13.18 18.69 13.02
CA HIS A 339 -14.61 18.40 13.02
C HIS A 339 -15.06 17.65 14.28
N ALA A 340 -14.33 16.62 14.70
CA ALA A 340 -14.65 15.86 15.91
C ALA A 340 -14.69 16.74 17.18
N TYR A 341 -13.74 17.67 17.30
CA TYR A 341 -13.72 18.65 18.38
C TYR A 341 -14.85 19.67 18.29
N GLU A 342 -15.22 20.11 17.09
CA GLU A 342 -16.39 20.97 16.86
C GLU A 342 -17.67 20.28 17.34
N VAL A 343 -17.88 19.01 16.96
CA VAL A 343 -19.04 18.21 17.39
C VAL A 343 -19.05 17.99 18.91
N ARG A 344 -17.87 17.86 19.53
CA ARG A 344 -17.71 17.77 20.99
C ARG A 344 -17.98 19.11 21.71
N GLY A 345 -18.01 20.23 20.99
CA GLY A 345 -18.17 21.57 21.54
C GLY A 345 -16.88 22.23 22.02
N ASP A 346 -15.71 21.70 21.64
CA ASP A 346 -14.39 22.26 21.98
C ASP A 346 -13.84 23.10 20.82
N GLN A 347 -14.23 24.36 20.81
CA GLN A 347 -13.89 25.30 19.74
C GLN A 347 -12.40 25.62 19.67
N ALA A 348 -11.68 25.56 20.79
CA ALA A 348 -10.24 25.87 20.82
C ALA A 348 -9.44 24.79 20.09
N GLN A 349 -9.73 23.51 20.38
CA GLN A 349 -9.09 22.38 19.68
C GLN A 349 -9.53 22.30 18.22
N ALA A 350 -10.82 22.55 17.93
CA ALA A 350 -11.31 22.60 16.55
C ALA A 350 -10.53 23.61 15.70
N GLN A 351 -10.34 24.83 16.20
CA GLN A 351 -9.56 25.88 15.52
C GLN A 351 -8.08 25.51 15.37
N HIS A 352 -7.49 24.90 16.39
CA HIS A 352 -6.09 24.46 16.36
C HIS A 352 -5.85 23.45 15.22
N TYR A 353 -6.64 22.38 15.15
CA TYR A 353 -6.48 21.37 14.09
C TYR A 353 -6.86 21.89 12.71
N ALA A 354 -7.84 22.80 12.60
CA ALA A 354 -8.18 23.46 11.35
C ALA A 354 -7.02 24.33 10.81
N GLN A 355 -6.29 25.01 11.70
CA GLN A 355 -5.10 25.75 11.33
C GLN A 355 -3.99 24.81 10.83
N LEU A 356 -3.71 23.72 11.56
CA LEU A 356 -2.71 22.74 11.15
C LEU A 356 -3.03 22.11 9.79
N ALA A 357 -4.30 21.77 9.54
CA ALA A 357 -4.75 21.28 8.23
C ALA A 357 -4.50 22.31 7.12
N THR A 358 -4.81 23.59 7.38
CA THR A 358 -4.61 24.68 6.42
C THR A 358 -3.13 24.85 6.07
N GLU A 359 -2.25 24.84 7.08
CA GLU A 359 -0.80 24.95 6.91
C GLU A 359 -0.25 23.76 6.11
N ARG A 360 -0.70 22.54 6.40
CA ARG A 360 -0.29 21.33 5.68
C ARG A 360 -0.77 21.31 4.24
N ILE A 361 -2.01 21.69 3.97
CA ILE A 361 -2.55 21.81 2.59
C ILE A 361 -1.71 22.81 1.78
N ALA A 362 -1.36 23.96 2.38
CA ALA A 362 -0.49 24.94 1.74
C ALA A 362 0.92 24.38 1.48
N ALA A 363 1.47 23.60 2.42
CA ALA A 363 2.76 22.93 2.25
C ALA A 363 2.74 21.92 1.10
N ILE A 364 1.73 21.04 1.02
CA ILE A 364 1.59 20.05 -0.07
C ILE A 364 1.53 20.76 -1.43
N ARG A 365 0.69 21.79 -1.56
CA ARG A 365 0.52 22.57 -2.79
C ARG A 365 1.80 23.26 -3.26
N ARG A 366 2.75 23.51 -2.36
CA ARG A 366 4.01 24.18 -2.65
C ARG A 366 5.17 23.20 -2.87
N VAL A 367 5.26 22.17 -2.03
CA VAL A 367 6.43 21.26 -1.96
C VAL A 367 6.28 20.12 -2.96
N SER A 368 5.05 19.66 -3.22
CA SER A 368 4.79 18.48 -4.05
C SER A 368 4.27 18.81 -5.45
N TRP A 369 4.11 20.08 -5.82
CA TRP A 369 3.50 20.48 -7.09
C TRP A 369 4.54 20.82 -8.16
N ASP A 370 4.45 20.19 -9.33
CA ASP A 370 5.20 20.56 -10.53
C ASP A 370 4.26 21.25 -11.54
N PRO A 371 4.34 22.59 -11.71
CA PRO A 371 3.50 23.31 -12.67
C PRO A 371 3.84 23.00 -14.13
N ALA A 372 5.07 22.59 -14.44
CA ALA A 372 5.49 22.28 -15.80
C ALA A 372 4.96 20.91 -16.24
N GLN A 373 4.91 19.95 -15.31
CA GLN A 373 4.32 18.63 -15.57
C GLN A 373 2.82 18.58 -15.28
N GLY A 374 2.26 19.58 -14.60
CA GLY A 374 0.85 19.63 -14.25
C GLY A 374 0.40 18.46 -13.38
N ALA A 375 1.22 18.09 -12.40
CA ALA A 375 0.97 16.97 -11.50
C ALA A 375 1.65 17.17 -10.14
N PHE A 376 1.17 16.42 -9.15
CA PHE A 376 1.87 16.28 -7.89
C PHE A 376 2.86 15.11 -7.91
N PHE A 377 3.98 15.29 -7.23
CA PHE A 377 5.06 14.33 -7.07
C PHE A 377 5.52 14.28 -5.61
N ASP A 378 6.15 13.18 -5.23
CA ASP A 378 6.82 13.10 -3.93
C ASP A 378 8.03 14.04 -3.91
N TYR A 379 8.40 14.53 -2.73
CA TYR A 379 9.55 15.42 -2.57
C TYR A 379 10.70 14.71 -1.87
N ASP A 380 11.87 14.63 -2.50
CA ASP A 380 13.10 14.16 -1.87
C ASP A 380 13.66 15.28 -1.00
N TRP A 381 13.47 15.17 0.32
CA TRP A 381 13.86 16.23 1.26
C TRP A 381 15.37 16.32 1.47
N THR A 382 16.10 15.27 1.12
CA THR A 382 17.57 15.23 1.19
C THR A 382 18.19 15.93 -0.01
N LYS A 383 17.67 15.67 -1.22
CA LYS A 383 18.10 16.31 -2.48
C LYS A 383 17.44 17.67 -2.72
N ARG A 384 16.38 17.97 -1.97
CA ARG A 384 15.56 19.17 -2.07
C ARG A 384 14.93 19.35 -3.46
N ALA A 385 14.44 18.24 -4.03
CA ALA A 385 13.89 18.20 -5.37
C ALA A 385 12.67 17.26 -5.43
N LEU A 386 11.79 17.47 -6.40
CA LEU A 386 10.71 16.53 -6.69
C LEU A 386 11.28 15.22 -7.24
N SER A 387 10.65 14.11 -6.88
CA SER A 387 10.88 12.80 -7.50
C SER A 387 10.50 12.87 -8.99
N PRO A 388 11.24 12.18 -9.89
CA PRO A 388 10.91 12.16 -11.31
C PRO A 388 9.75 11.21 -11.66
N VAL A 389 9.29 10.38 -10.71
CA VAL A 389 8.30 9.33 -10.98
C VAL A 389 6.87 9.88 -10.88
N LEU A 390 6.18 9.94 -12.01
CA LEU A 390 4.74 10.18 -12.01
C LEU A 390 4.01 8.89 -11.64
N SER A 391 3.16 8.97 -10.62
CA SER A 391 2.31 7.87 -10.17
C SER A 391 0.86 8.30 -9.96
N THR A 392 -0.03 7.34 -9.76
CA THR A 392 -1.43 7.57 -9.38
C THR A 392 -1.60 8.30 -8.04
N ALA A 393 -0.55 8.39 -7.21
CA ALA A 393 -0.55 9.19 -5.98
C ALA A 393 -0.84 10.69 -6.24
N THR A 394 -0.59 11.18 -7.46
CA THR A 394 -0.96 12.54 -7.92
C THR A 394 -2.47 12.85 -7.76
N LEU A 395 -3.31 11.80 -7.68
CA LEU A 395 -4.76 11.93 -7.52
C LEU A 395 -5.23 11.94 -6.08
N VAL A 396 -4.38 11.60 -5.10
CA VAL A 396 -4.77 11.65 -3.68
C VAL A 396 -5.06 13.08 -3.21
N PRO A 397 -4.33 14.13 -3.65
CA PRO A 397 -4.72 15.52 -3.40
C PRO A 397 -6.09 15.91 -3.96
N LEU A 398 -6.56 15.29 -5.04
CA LEU A 398 -7.92 15.51 -5.55
C LEU A 398 -8.93 14.70 -4.71
N PHE A 399 -8.59 13.46 -4.37
CA PHE A 399 -9.43 12.62 -3.53
C PHE A 399 -9.73 13.29 -2.18
N LEU A 400 -8.75 13.92 -1.55
CA LEU A 400 -8.88 14.55 -0.23
C LEU A 400 -9.12 16.07 -0.28
N GLU A 401 -9.51 16.60 -1.44
CA GLU A 401 -9.82 18.02 -1.66
C GLU A 401 -8.68 18.99 -1.24
N VAL A 402 -7.44 18.49 -1.32
CA VAL A 402 -6.21 19.23 -1.08
C VAL A 402 -5.82 20.07 -2.30
N ALA A 403 -6.12 19.66 -3.53
CA ALA A 403 -5.76 20.43 -4.72
C ALA A 403 -6.57 21.73 -4.87
N THR A 404 -6.06 22.70 -5.63
CA THR A 404 -6.91 23.78 -6.15
C THR A 404 -7.67 23.32 -7.40
N PRO A 405 -8.78 23.97 -7.79
CA PRO A 405 -9.48 23.64 -9.03
C PRO A 405 -8.58 23.67 -10.27
N ASP A 406 -7.66 24.63 -10.37
CA ASP A 406 -6.73 24.72 -11.50
C ASP A 406 -5.72 23.57 -11.52
N GLN A 407 -5.17 23.21 -10.35
CA GLN A 407 -4.32 22.03 -10.22
C GLN A 407 -5.08 20.75 -10.59
N ALA A 408 -6.34 20.60 -10.17
CA ALA A 408 -7.15 19.45 -10.51
C ALA A 408 -7.38 19.30 -12.01
N ARG A 409 -7.68 20.41 -12.73
CA ARG A 409 -7.79 20.41 -14.20
C ARG A 409 -6.49 20.00 -14.87
N MET A 410 -5.35 20.48 -14.37
CA MET A 410 -4.03 20.12 -14.90
C MET A 410 -3.70 18.64 -14.63
N VAL A 411 -3.95 18.15 -13.43
CA VAL A 411 -3.78 16.73 -13.06
C VAL A 411 -4.66 15.85 -13.94
N ALA A 412 -5.92 16.21 -14.16
CA ALA A 412 -6.84 15.46 -15.04
C ALA A 412 -6.29 15.35 -16.48
N ALA A 413 -5.77 16.45 -17.03
CA ALA A 413 -5.13 16.43 -18.34
C ALA A 413 -3.89 15.51 -18.36
N THR A 414 -3.03 15.60 -17.35
CA THR A 414 -1.83 14.78 -17.21
C THR A 414 -2.17 13.30 -17.08
N VAL A 415 -3.12 12.94 -16.21
CA VAL A 415 -3.56 11.56 -15.98
C VAL A 415 -4.18 10.97 -17.24
N ARG A 416 -5.04 11.71 -17.93
CA ARG A 416 -5.62 11.27 -19.21
C ARG A 416 -4.53 10.97 -20.25
N ALA A 417 -3.48 11.79 -20.30
CA ALA A 417 -2.40 11.64 -21.27
C ALA A 417 -1.39 10.54 -20.90
N ARG A 418 -1.07 10.38 -19.62
CA ARG A 418 0.11 9.62 -19.17
C ARG A 418 -0.22 8.36 -18.41
N LEU A 419 -1.29 8.31 -17.62
CA LEU A 419 -1.62 7.17 -16.75
C LEU A 419 -2.83 6.35 -17.21
N LEU A 420 -3.78 6.95 -17.95
CA LEU A 420 -4.94 6.23 -18.46
C LEU A 420 -4.54 5.19 -19.53
N ARG A 421 -4.99 3.96 -19.35
CA ARG A 421 -4.74 2.80 -20.23
C ARG A 421 -6.04 2.06 -20.53
N ALA A 422 -5.96 0.96 -21.26
CA ALA A 422 -7.13 0.22 -21.75
C ALA A 422 -8.03 -0.30 -20.62
N GLY A 423 -7.43 -0.70 -19.50
CA GLY A 423 -8.12 -1.30 -18.35
C GLY A 423 -8.32 -0.39 -17.14
N GLY A 424 -7.92 0.89 -17.20
CA GLY A 424 -7.88 1.76 -16.02
C GLY A 424 -6.62 2.61 -15.98
N LEU A 425 -6.23 3.09 -14.81
CA LEU A 425 -4.98 3.79 -14.55
C LEU A 425 -3.84 2.83 -14.24
N VAL A 426 -2.70 3.02 -14.91
CA VAL A 426 -1.46 2.35 -14.54
C VAL A 426 -0.81 3.07 -13.37
N THR A 427 -0.31 2.31 -12.39
CA THR A 427 0.23 2.84 -11.13
C THR A 427 1.39 3.81 -11.32
N THR A 428 2.33 3.47 -12.20
CA THR A 428 3.42 4.36 -12.65
C THR A 428 3.63 4.19 -14.15
N GLU A 429 4.42 5.06 -14.76
CA GLU A 429 4.83 4.90 -16.17
C GLU A 429 5.95 3.86 -16.38
N LEU A 430 6.53 3.32 -15.31
CA LEU A 430 7.74 2.50 -15.34
C LEU A 430 7.41 1.03 -15.17
N ALA A 431 7.94 0.17 -16.06
CA ALA A 431 7.80 -1.27 -15.97
C ALA A 431 9.06 -1.89 -15.36
N THR A 432 9.05 -2.09 -14.04
CA THR A 432 10.23 -2.54 -13.27
C THR A 432 10.19 -4.03 -12.91
N GLY A 433 9.01 -4.66 -13.03
CA GLY A 433 8.74 -5.99 -12.48
C GLY A 433 8.32 -5.97 -11.00
N GLN A 434 8.38 -4.82 -10.34
CA GLN A 434 7.74 -4.62 -9.05
C GLN A 434 6.21 -4.52 -9.21
N GLN A 435 5.46 -4.77 -8.15
CA GLN A 435 4.00 -4.89 -8.24
C GLN A 435 3.25 -3.56 -8.30
N TRP A 436 3.78 -2.51 -7.68
CA TRP A 436 3.21 -1.16 -7.68
C TRP A 436 3.81 -0.30 -8.80
N ASP A 437 3.79 -0.83 -10.01
CA ASP A 437 4.38 -0.25 -11.22
C ASP A 437 3.62 -0.74 -12.46
N ALA A 438 3.94 -0.19 -13.64
CA ALA A 438 3.40 -0.73 -14.88
C ALA A 438 3.76 -2.22 -15.05
N PRO A 439 2.81 -3.05 -15.56
CA PRO A 439 1.53 -2.68 -16.16
C PRO A 439 0.34 -2.72 -15.19
N ASN A 440 0.57 -2.80 -13.87
CA ASN A 440 -0.48 -3.04 -12.91
C ASN A 440 -1.30 -1.76 -12.63
N GLY A 441 -2.59 -1.97 -12.37
CA GLY A 441 -3.50 -1.02 -11.76
C GLY A 441 -4.20 -1.68 -10.56
N TRP A 442 -4.51 -0.87 -9.56
CA TRP A 442 -4.96 -1.33 -8.24
C TRP A 442 -6.27 -0.66 -7.84
N ALA A 443 -7.20 -1.45 -7.31
CA ALA A 443 -8.53 -1.00 -6.90
C ALA A 443 -8.55 0.27 -6.02
N PRO A 444 -7.69 0.40 -4.98
CA PRO A 444 -7.57 1.64 -4.20
C PRO A 444 -7.27 2.89 -5.03
N GLU A 445 -6.30 2.80 -5.95
CA GLU A 445 -5.83 3.92 -6.76
C GLU A 445 -6.92 4.38 -7.72
N GLU A 446 -7.60 3.42 -8.35
CA GLU A 446 -8.72 3.66 -9.24
C GLU A 446 -9.88 4.34 -8.50
N TRP A 447 -10.22 3.84 -7.30
CA TRP A 447 -11.26 4.45 -6.48
C TRP A 447 -10.94 5.91 -6.12
N MET A 448 -9.74 6.15 -5.58
CA MET A 448 -9.32 7.50 -5.19
C MET A 448 -9.28 8.44 -6.40
N ALA A 449 -8.78 7.97 -7.54
CA ALA A 449 -8.78 8.69 -8.80
C ALA A 449 -10.18 9.12 -9.24
N ILE A 450 -11.10 8.16 -9.34
CA ILE A 450 -12.46 8.39 -9.83
C ILE A 450 -13.22 9.32 -8.87
N MET A 451 -13.10 9.11 -7.56
CA MET A 451 -13.75 9.96 -6.57
C MET A 451 -13.15 11.37 -6.57
N GLY A 452 -11.82 11.50 -6.61
CA GLY A 452 -11.14 12.78 -6.63
C GLY A 452 -11.47 13.62 -7.87
N LEU A 453 -11.39 13.03 -9.07
CA LEU A 453 -11.76 13.71 -10.31
C LEU A 453 -13.23 14.19 -10.28
N ALA A 454 -14.15 13.35 -9.83
CA ALA A 454 -15.56 13.72 -9.72
C ALA A 454 -15.81 14.87 -8.73
N ARG A 455 -15.07 14.94 -7.61
CA ARG A 455 -15.18 16.05 -6.64
C ARG A 455 -14.79 17.42 -7.24
N TYR A 456 -13.94 17.42 -8.26
CA TYR A 456 -13.49 18.63 -8.96
C TYR A 456 -14.22 18.89 -10.28
N GLY A 457 -15.29 18.14 -10.59
CA GLY A 457 -16.07 18.32 -11.81
C GLY A 457 -15.45 17.71 -13.07
N GLU A 458 -14.40 16.89 -12.95
CA GLU A 458 -13.78 16.14 -14.04
C GLU A 458 -14.55 14.83 -14.33
N ASP A 459 -15.89 14.94 -14.40
CA ASP A 459 -16.82 13.80 -14.43
C ASP A 459 -16.66 12.91 -15.67
N GLU A 460 -16.27 13.50 -16.80
CA GLU A 460 -16.03 12.74 -18.04
C GLU A 460 -14.87 11.76 -17.87
N LEU A 461 -13.73 12.25 -17.36
CA LEU A 461 -12.56 11.41 -17.12
C LEU A 461 -12.83 10.39 -16.01
N ALA A 462 -13.49 10.82 -14.92
CA ALA A 462 -13.86 9.91 -13.82
C ALA A 462 -14.72 8.74 -14.33
N ARG A 463 -15.72 9.02 -15.18
CA ARG A 463 -16.58 8.00 -15.77
C ARG A 463 -15.82 7.11 -16.76
N GLU A 464 -14.91 7.67 -17.54
CA GLU A 464 -14.09 6.91 -18.47
C GLU A 464 -13.19 5.90 -17.73
N ILE A 465 -12.49 6.35 -16.68
CA ILE A 465 -11.67 5.47 -15.82
C ILE A 465 -12.54 4.38 -15.21
N ALA A 466 -13.68 4.75 -14.60
CA ALA A 466 -14.61 3.81 -13.99
C ALA A 466 -15.11 2.75 -14.99
N ALA A 467 -15.47 3.14 -16.20
CA ALA A 467 -15.94 2.23 -17.23
C ALA A 467 -14.84 1.24 -17.66
N ARG A 468 -13.61 1.71 -17.88
CA ARG A 468 -12.47 0.87 -18.27
C ARG A 468 -12.09 -0.11 -17.16
N TRP A 469 -12.03 0.37 -15.92
CA TRP A 469 -11.74 -0.45 -14.75
C TRP A 469 -12.81 -1.51 -14.50
N MET A 470 -14.09 -1.13 -14.47
CA MET A 470 -15.18 -2.09 -14.29
C MET A 470 -15.20 -3.13 -15.41
N ALA A 471 -14.97 -2.74 -16.67
CA ALA A 471 -14.84 -3.68 -17.79
C ALA A 471 -13.70 -4.68 -17.56
N ARG A 472 -12.50 -4.20 -17.16
CA ARG A 472 -11.35 -5.05 -16.85
C ARG A 472 -11.69 -6.09 -15.78
N VAL A 473 -12.22 -5.63 -14.65
CA VAL A 473 -12.45 -6.46 -13.47
C VAL A 473 -13.60 -7.44 -13.70
N VAL A 474 -14.75 -6.98 -14.21
CA VAL A 474 -15.92 -7.83 -14.46
C VAL A 474 -15.64 -8.87 -15.54
N THR A 475 -14.94 -8.52 -16.62
CA THR A 475 -14.58 -9.51 -17.64
C THR A 475 -13.54 -10.51 -17.14
N THR A 476 -12.62 -10.10 -16.26
CA THR A 476 -11.73 -11.07 -15.60
C THR A 476 -12.51 -12.05 -14.73
N TYR A 477 -13.49 -11.56 -13.95
CA TYR A 477 -14.40 -12.43 -13.17
C TYR A 477 -15.19 -13.38 -14.08
N GLN A 478 -15.72 -12.89 -15.20
CA GLN A 478 -16.44 -13.70 -16.17
C GLN A 478 -15.60 -14.87 -16.73
N GLN A 479 -14.30 -14.65 -16.94
CA GLN A 479 -13.40 -15.67 -17.49
C GLN A 479 -12.81 -16.62 -16.43
N SER A 480 -12.62 -16.14 -15.20
CA SER A 480 -11.89 -16.86 -14.14
C SER A 480 -12.77 -17.37 -13.00
N GLY A 481 -13.95 -16.77 -12.82
CA GLY A 481 -14.85 -17.01 -11.70
C GLY A 481 -14.43 -16.37 -10.38
N VAL A 482 -13.38 -15.55 -10.35
CA VAL A 482 -12.86 -14.92 -9.12
C VAL A 482 -12.45 -13.45 -9.33
N LEU A 483 -12.40 -12.69 -8.24
CA LEU A 483 -11.76 -11.37 -8.19
C LEU A 483 -10.36 -11.48 -7.59
N LEU A 484 -9.48 -10.59 -8.03
CA LEU A 484 -8.04 -10.63 -7.80
C LEU A 484 -7.58 -9.35 -7.08
N GLU A 485 -6.37 -9.43 -6.53
CA GLU A 485 -5.68 -8.32 -5.87
C GLU A 485 -5.43 -7.12 -6.81
N LYS A 486 -4.94 -7.37 -8.04
CA LYS A 486 -4.53 -6.35 -9.01
C LYS A 486 -4.68 -6.81 -10.46
N TYR A 487 -4.61 -5.88 -11.42
CA TYR A 487 -4.91 -6.14 -12.82
C TYR A 487 -3.92 -5.46 -13.78
N ASP A 488 -3.53 -6.13 -14.86
CA ASP A 488 -2.87 -5.53 -16.02
C ASP A 488 -3.86 -4.63 -16.75
N VAL A 489 -3.63 -3.32 -16.63
CA VAL A 489 -4.47 -2.27 -17.22
C VAL A 489 -3.93 -1.80 -18.58
N VAL A 490 -2.70 -2.19 -18.95
CA VAL A 490 -2.05 -1.78 -20.19
C VAL A 490 -2.50 -2.66 -21.35
N ASN A 491 -2.53 -3.97 -21.15
CA ASN A 491 -2.83 -4.92 -22.22
C ASN A 491 -4.30 -4.81 -22.65
N PRO A 492 -4.61 -4.57 -23.93
CA PRO A 492 -6.00 -4.51 -24.40
C PRO A 492 -6.74 -5.85 -24.25
N SER A 493 -6.01 -6.97 -24.28
CA SER A 493 -6.57 -8.29 -23.99
C SER A 493 -6.71 -8.50 -22.49
N ILE A 494 -7.83 -9.09 -22.07
CA ILE A 494 -8.11 -9.39 -20.66
C ILE A 494 -7.66 -10.82 -20.35
N SER A 495 -6.78 -10.95 -19.35
CA SER A 495 -6.29 -12.24 -18.87
C SER A 495 -7.17 -12.76 -17.73
N PRO A 496 -7.55 -14.04 -17.71
CA PRO A 496 -8.25 -14.64 -16.57
C PRO A 496 -7.40 -14.70 -15.30
N MET A 497 -6.09 -14.48 -15.39
CA MET A 497 -5.16 -14.47 -14.27
C MET A 497 -4.87 -13.05 -13.76
N GLY A 498 -5.53 -12.03 -14.30
CA GLY A 498 -5.29 -10.63 -13.94
C GLY A 498 -4.01 -10.04 -14.52
N GLY A 499 -3.09 -10.84 -15.08
CA GLY A 499 -1.83 -10.37 -15.66
C GLY A 499 -0.65 -11.21 -15.18
N ALA A 500 0.58 -10.72 -15.37
CA ALA A 500 1.78 -11.37 -14.83
C ALA A 500 1.95 -11.15 -13.31
N GLY A 501 1.28 -10.14 -12.74
CA GLY A 501 1.49 -9.71 -11.36
C GLY A 501 2.79 -8.93 -11.23
N GLY A 502 3.71 -9.42 -10.40
CA GLY A 502 4.98 -8.76 -10.05
C GLY A 502 5.20 -8.77 -8.54
N GLY A 503 6.38 -8.32 -8.11
CA GLY A 503 6.75 -8.26 -6.68
C GLY A 503 7.18 -9.60 -6.08
N GLU A 504 7.09 -9.72 -4.76
CA GLU A 504 7.71 -10.82 -3.99
C GLU A 504 6.81 -12.04 -3.75
N TYR A 505 5.52 -11.98 -4.14
CA TYR A 505 4.57 -13.07 -3.96
C TYR A 505 3.57 -13.22 -5.13
N PRO A 506 2.93 -14.40 -5.31
CA PRO A 506 1.96 -14.63 -6.39
C PRO A 506 0.66 -13.83 -6.23
N MET A 507 -0.10 -13.67 -7.31
CA MET A 507 -1.44 -13.05 -7.30
C MET A 507 -2.37 -13.67 -6.24
N GLN A 508 -3.08 -12.82 -5.48
CA GLN A 508 -4.05 -13.25 -4.47
C GLN A 508 -5.50 -13.22 -4.98
N ILE A 509 -6.33 -14.12 -4.45
CA ILE A 509 -7.74 -14.30 -4.79
C ILE A 509 -8.61 -13.79 -3.64
N GLY A 510 -9.70 -13.09 -3.96
CA GLY A 510 -10.65 -12.59 -2.98
C GLY A 510 -11.44 -11.42 -3.56
N PHE A 511 -10.93 -10.19 -3.60
CA PHE A 511 -9.96 -9.58 -2.68
C PHE A 511 -10.65 -8.34 -2.10
N GLY A 512 -10.59 -8.13 -0.78
CA GLY A 512 -11.45 -7.20 -0.04
C GLY A 512 -11.63 -5.82 -0.69
N TRP A 513 -10.53 -5.15 -1.05
CA TRP A 513 -10.59 -3.84 -1.70
C TRP A 513 -11.22 -3.84 -3.09
N THR A 514 -11.11 -4.93 -3.85
CA THR A 514 -11.51 -5.04 -5.25
C THR A 514 -13.01 -5.25 -5.23
N ASN A 515 -13.45 -6.11 -4.32
CA ASN A 515 -14.85 -6.38 -4.05
C ASN A 515 -15.56 -5.10 -3.60
N GLY A 516 -14.98 -4.38 -2.63
CA GLY A 516 -15.61 -3.19 -2.07
C GLY A 516 -15.67 -2.01 -3.04
N THR A 517 -14.55 -1.69 -3.69
CA THR A 517 -14.49 -0.58 -4.65
C THR A 517 -15.28 -0.88 -5.92
N LEU A 518 -15.24 -2.11 -6.45
CA LEU A 518 -16.05 -2.48 -7.62
C LEU A 518 -17.53 -2.31 -7.32
N LEU A 519 -18.01 -2.79 -6.16
CA LEU A 519 -19.41 -2.64 -5.79
C LEU A 519 -19.82 -1.16 -5.70
N GLY A 520 -19.00 -0.33 -5.03
CA GLY A 520 -19.24 1.11 -4.96
C GLY A 520 -19.26 1.78 -6.35
N LEU A 521 -18.36 1.40 -7.25
CA LEU A 521 -18.32 1.93 -8.63
C LEU A 521 -19.53 1.48 -9.45
N MET A 522 -19.96 0.22 -9.34
CA MET A 522 -21.14 -0.29 -10.04
C MET A 522 -22.43 0.39 -9.56
N ASN A 523 -22.50 0.76 -8.28
CA ASN A 523 -23.64 1.51 -7.73
C ASN A 523 -23.61 2.98 -8.16
N ARG A 524 -22.43 3.59 -8.24
CA ARG A 524 -22.26 4.99 -8.69
C ARG A 524 -22.44 5.16 -10.20
N TYR A 525 -21.99 4.20 -11.00
CA TYR A 525 -22.01 4.26 -12.47
C TYR A 525 -22.72 3.04 -13.09
N PRO A 526 -24.02 2.83 -12.82
CA PRO A 526 -24.76 1.65 -13.27
C PRO A 526 -24.80 1.54 -14.81
N ALA A 527 -24.85 2.67 -15.52
CA ALA A 527 -24.86 2.69 -16.99
C ALA A 527 -23.50 2.30 -17.61
N ALA A 528 -22.40 2.40 -16.86
CA ALA A 528 -21.07 1.99 -17.30
C ALA A 528 -20.71 0.56 -16.84
N THR A 529 -21.59 -0.08 -16.07
CA THR A 529 -21.36 -1.42 -15.53
C THR A 529 -21.57 -2.47 -16.63
N PRO A 530 -20.56 -3.31 -16.94
CA PRO A 530 -20.73 -4.40 -17.89
C PRO A 530 -21.82 -5.38 -17.42
N PRO A 531 -22.52 -6.07 -18.35
CA PRO A 531 -23.50 -7.10 -17.98
C PRO A 531 -22.89 -8.11 -17.01
N SER A 532 -23.53 -8.32 -15.85
CA SER A 532 -22.96 -9.12 -14.75
C SER A 532 -23.10 -10.63 -14.93
N VAL A 533 -23.75 -11.10 -16.00
CA VAL A 533 -23.98 -12.53 -16.26
C VAL A 533 -22.71 -13.16 -16.82
N ALA A 534 -22.42 -14.39 -16.41
CA ALA A 534 -21.29 -15.17 -16.89
C ALA A 534 -21.43 -15.50 -18.40
N PRO A 535 -20.42 -15.23 -19.25
CA PRO A 535 -20.22 -15.98 -20.48
C PRO A 535 -19.85 -17.44 -20.15
N SER A 536 -20.27 -18.35 -21.03
CA SER A 536 -20.25 -19.81 -20.87
C SER A 536 -19.02 -20.43 -20.19
N ALA A 537 -19.28 -21.54 -19.47
CA ALA A 537 -18.32 -22.44 -18.85
C ALA A 537 -17.22 -22.87 -19.84
N VAL A 538 -16.03 -22.27 -19.74
CA VAL A 538 -14.88 -22.74 -20.52
C VAL A 538 -13.61 -22.96 -19.70
N ASN A 539 -13.42 -22.38 -18.51
CA ASN A 539 -12.21 -22.66 -17.73
C ASN A 539 -12.51 -22.92 -16.24
N PRO A 540 -11.87 -23.94 -15.63
CA PRO A 540 -11.86 -24.05 -14.17
C PRO A 540 -11.20 -22.81 -13.56
N PRO A 541 -11.62 -22.38 -12.36
CA PRO A 541 -10.97 -21.26 -11.68
C PRO A 541 -9.47 -21.53 -11.53
N PRO A 542 -8.61 -20.51 -11.65
CA PRO A 542 -7.19 -20.69 -11.38
C PRO A 542 -7.04 -21.25 -9.96
N ALA A 543 -6.26 -22.32 -9.82
CA ALA A 543 -5.98 -22.88 -8.50
C ALA A 543 -5.34 -21.79 -7.63
N ALA A 544 -5.83 -21.61 -6.40
CA ALA A 544 -5.09 -20.88 -5.39
C ALA A 544 -3.67 -21.43 -5.38
N ALA A 545 -2.66 -20.57 -5.53
CA ALA A 545 -1.28 -21.01 -5.70
C ALA A 545 -0.91 -21.97 -4.57
N GLY A 546 -0.72 -23.26 -4.92
CA GLY A 546 -0.09 -24.22 -4.04
C GLY A 546 1.36 -23.80 -3.77
N PRO A 547 2.02 -24.34 -2.74
CA PRO A 547 3.39 -23.97 -2.39
C PRO A 547 4.28 -24.12 -3.63
N ALA A 548 4.89 -23.01 -4.05
CA ALA A 548 5.75 -22.97 -5.22
C ALA A 548 7.02 -23.78 -4.97
N VAL A 549 7.42 -24.57 -5.96
CA VAL A 549 8.77 -25.16 -6.03
C VAL A 549 9.75 -24.02 -6.34
N PRO A 550 10.88 -23.91 -5.64
CA PRO A 550 11.83 -22.82 -5.86
C PRO A 550 12.40 -22.88 -7.29
N PRO A 551 12.66 -21.72 -7.93
CA PRO A 551 13.44 -21.70 -9.16
C PRO A 551 14.86 -22.21 -8.85
N PRO A 552 15.53 -22.87 -9.81
CA PRO A 552 16.88 -23.37 -9.59
C PRO A 552 17.83 -22.21 -9.29
N ALA A 553 18.70 -22.41 -8.30
CA ALA A 553 19.70 -21.46 -7.88
C ALA A 553 20.54 -20.96 -9.08
N ALA A 554 20.71 -19.64 -9.18
CA ALA A 554 21.63 -19.01 -10.12
C ALA A 554 23.07 -19.41 -9.77
N GLY A 555 23.52 -20.51 -10.38
CA GLY A 555 24.80 -21.13 -10.07
C GLY A 555 25.12 -22.29 -10.99
N SER A 556 24.94 -22.13 -12.30
CA SER A 556 25.57 -22.99 -13.32
C SER A 556 25.72 -22.20 -14.62
N PRO A 557 26.87 -22.27 -15.29
CA PRO A 557 27.11 -21.50 -16.51
C PRO A 557 26.14 -21.97 -17.60
N ALA A 558 25.45 -21.01 -18.21
CA ALA A 558 24.56 -21.27 -19.33
C ALA A 558 25.33 -22.00 -20.45
N ALA A 559 24.86 -23.19 -20.84
CA ALA A 559 25.27 -23.81 -22.08
C ALA A 559 24.81 -22.92 -23.27
N PRO A 560 25.60 -22.79 -24.35
CA PRO A 560 25.26 -21.90 -25.44
C PRO A 560 24.02 -22.38 -26.18
N VAL A 561 23.07 -21.46 -26.36
CA VAL A 561 21.86 -21.64 -27.18
C VAL A 561 22.28 -21.84 -28.65
N PRO A 562 21.80 -22.88 -29.36
CA PRO A 562 22.09 -23.05 -30.77
C PRO A 562 21.36 -21.99 -31.59
N VAL A 563 22.12 -21.22 -32.36
CA VAL A 563 21.62 -20.25 -33.33
C VAL A 563 20.85 -21.00 -34.44
N ALA A 564 19.58 -20.67 -34.62
CA ALA A 564 18.80 -21.13 -35.77
C ALA A 564 19.32 -20.49 -37.07
N PRO A 565 19.41 -21.23 -38.19
CA PRO A 565 20.00 -20.73 -39.42
C PRO A 565 19.10 -19.70 -40.12
N PRO A 566 19.67 -18.76 -40.89
CA PRO A 566 18.90 -17.70 -41.53
C PRO A 566 18.08 -18.23 -42.72
N VAL A 567 16.86 -17.69 -42.85
CA VAL A 567 15.98 -17.89 -44.00
C VAL A 567 16.52 -17.09 -45.19
N VAL A 568 16.77 -17.78 -46.29
CA VAL A 568 17.23 -17.22 -47.57
C VAL A 568 16.02 -16.80 -48.41
N PRO A 569 15.99 -15.59 -49.02
CA PRO A 569 15.01 -15.27 -50.04
C PRO A 569 15.45 -15.82 -51.40
N ALA A 570 14.51 -16.41 -52.14
CA ALA A 570 14.74 -16.89 -53.50
C ALA A 570 15.02 -15.73 -54.46
N SER A 571 16.08 -15.85 -55.26
CA SER A 571 16.17 -15.19 -56.56
C SER A 571 17.03 -16.00 -57.53
N ASP A 572 16.60 -15.97 -58.78
CA ASP A 572 17.02 -16.78 -59.90
C ASP A 572 18.47 -16.55 -60.37
N ALA A 573 18.92 -17.58 -61.09
CA ALA A 573 20.12 -17.68 -61.91
C ALA A 573 20.59 -16.39 -62.60
N ALA A 574 21.90 -16.13 -62.60
CA ALA A 574 22.80 -16.53 -63.69
C ALA A 574 24.15 -15.75 -63.64
N ASP A 575 25.21 -16.55 -63.74
CA ASP A 575 26.45 -16.33 -64.50
C ASP A 575 27.60 -15.40 -64.07
N ALA A 576 28.78 -16.01 -64.23
CA ALA A 576 30.09 -15.47 -64.62
C ALA A 576 30.99 -14.67 -63.64
N ALA A 577 32.09 -15.36 -63.30
CA ALA A 577 33.49 -14.92 -63.38
C ALA A 577 34.09 -14.00 -62.29
N LYS A 578 34.80 -14.65 -61.34
CA LYS A 578 36.28 -14.61 -61.10
C LYS A 578 37.06 -13.26 -61.08
N PRO A 579 38.20 -13.20 -60.36
CA PRO A 579 38.41 -12.35 -59.17
C PRO A 579 39.56 -11.35 -59.39
N VAL A 580 40.02 -10.67 -58.32
CA VAL A 580 41.46 -10.48 -57.93
C VAL A 580 41.68 -9.21 -57.07
N GLN A 581 42.42 -9.42 -55.95
CA GLN A 581 43.40 -8.57 -55.21
C GLN A 581 43.10 -7.09 -54.93
N GLY A 582 43.52 -6.47 -53.82
CA GLY A 582 44.46 -6.82 -52.76
C GLY A 582 45.01 -5.54 -52.12
N HIS A 583 45.65 -5.71 -50.95
CA HIS A 583 46.61 -4.81 -50.27
C HIS A 583 46.08 -3.47 -49.72
N ASP A 584 46.10 -3.28 -48.38
CA ASP A 584 47.23 -3.01 -47.46
C ASP A 584 47.60 -1.53 -47.41
N GLY A 585 47.81 -1.03 -46.18
CA GLY A 585 48.66 0.15 -45.97
C GLY A 585 48.20 1.14 -44.90
N ASP A 586 48.56 0.83 -43.66
CA ASP A 586 49.07 1.70 -42.58
C ASP A 586 49.16 3.23 -42.77
N GLY A 587 49.01 3.98 -41.66
CA GLY A 587 49.75 5.24 -41.51
C GLY A 587 49.23 6.30 -40.53
N GLN A 588 49.42 6.06 -39.23
CA GLN A 588 49.82 6.99 -38.16
C GLN A 588 49.70 8.55 -38.27
N GLN A 589 49.19 9.09 -37.14
CA GLN A 589 49.78 10.13 -36.25
C GLN A 589 49.36 11.63 -36.32
N ASN A 590 48.97 12.08 -35.11
CA ASN A 590 49.30 13.32 -34.38
C ASN A 590 48.56 14.66 -34.66
N GLY A 591 48.10 15.29 -33.57
CA GLY A 591 48.08 16.75 -33.43
C GLY A 591 46.88 17.33 -32.64
N ALA A 592 47.10 17.69 -31.38
CA ALA A 592 46.33 18.70 -30.62
C ALA A 592 47.23 19.95 -30.42
N PRO A 593 46.85 21.05 -29.74
CA PRO A 593 45.54 21.66 -29.42
C PRO A 593 45.49 23.19 -29.75
N GLY A 594 44.39 23.90 -29.45
CA GLY A 594 44.35 25.38 -29.53
C GLY A 594 43.10 26.06 -28.93
N LEU A 595 43.32 26.84 -27.88
CA LEU A 595 42.41 27.72 -27.11
C LEU A 595 41.98 28.98 -27.90
N VAL A 596 40.80 29.58 -27.60
CA VAL A 596 40.62 31.06 -27.49
C VAL A 596 39.45 31.43 -26.54
N HIS A 597 39.71 32.43 -25.69
CA HIS A 597 38.85 33.19 -24.77
C HIS A 597 37.79 34.11 -25.41
N GLY A 598 36.79 34.52 -24.63
CA GLY A 598 36.05 35.77 -24.88
C GLY A 598 35.04 36.12 -23.79
N ALA A 599 35.35 37.11 -22.95
CA ALA A 599 34.51 37.68 -21.91
C ALA A 599 33.96 39.07 -22.33
N GLY A 600 32.81 39.47 -21.80
CA GLY A 600 32.53 40.89 -21.51
C GLY A 600 31.07 41.36 -21.62
N PRO A 601 30.63 42.36 -20.82
CA PRO A 601 29.26 42.49 -20.30
C PRO A 601 28.57 43.86 -20.54
N GLY A 602 27.33 44.03 -20.03
CA GLY A 602 26.61 45.32 -19.82
C GLY A 602 25.26 45.38 -20.54
N GLY A 603 24.16 45.95 -20.03
CA GLY A 603 23.86 46.67 -18.79
C GLY A 603 22.39 47.16 -18.82
N HIS A 604 21.84 47.44 -17.63
CA HIS A 604 20.71 48.32 -17.25
C HIS A 604 19.47 48.53 -18.14
N ASP A 605 18.27 48.33 -17.55
CA ASP A 605 17.34 49.46 -17.34
C ASP A 605 16.31 49.20 -16.21
N GLN A 606 16.06 50.25 -15.42
CA GLN A 606 15.00 50.38 -14.42
C GLN A 606 13.86 51.21 -15.02
N GLN A 607 12.59 50.92 -14.66
CA GLN A 607 11.65 51.92 -14.12
C GLN A 607 10.27 51.30 -13.77
N GLN A 608 9.82 51.60 -12.54
CA GLN A 608 8.48 52.06 -12.09
C GLN A 608 7.23 51.36 -12.67
N GLY A 609 6.22 50.91 -11.92
CA GLY A 609 5.65 51.38 -10.65
C GLY A 609 4.11 51.40 -10.84
N GLY A 610 3.32 50.91 -9.88
CA GLY A 610 1.85 50.94 -9.97
C GLY A 610 1.13 50.10 -8.94
N ASP A 611 0.78 50.75 -7.82
CA ASP A 611 -0.20 50.30 -6.83
C ASP A 611 -1.61 50.17 -7.43
N ALA A 612 -2.38 49.17 -6.99
CA ALA A 612 -3.84 49.27 -6.90
C ALA A 612 -4.38 48.30 -5.83
N GLN A 613 -4.99 48.88 -4.81
CA GLN A 613 -5.79 48.22 -3.78
C GLN A 613 -7.15 47.76 -4.32
N GLY A 614 -7.62 46.63 -3.80
CA GLY A 614 -9.01 46.42 -3.39
C GLY A 614 -10.02 46.01 -4.48
N VAL A 615 -10.74 44.91 -4.24
CA VAL A 615 -12.21 44.85 -4.11
C VAL A 615 -12.61 43.43 -3.70
N LEU A 616 -13.44 43.37 -2.65
CA LEU A 616 -14.21 42.24 -2.15
C LEU A 616 -15.38 41.91 -3.09
N ASP A 617 -15.69 40.63 -3.31
CA ASP A 617 -17.07 40.10 -3.40
C ASP A 617 -17.00 38.58 -3.55
N GLN A 618 -17.36 37.78 -2.53
CA GLN A 618 -18.72 37.32 -2.23
C GLN A 618 -19.46 36.75 -3.45
N ASN A 619 -19.52 35.42 -3.56
CA ASN A 619 -20.74 34.71 -3.98
C ASN A 619 -20.69 33.22 -3.62
N ARG A 620 -21.40 32.89 -2.53
CA ARG A 620 -22.05 31.60 -2.29
C ARG A 620 -23.33 31.54 -3.14
N PRO A 621 -23.84 30.33 -3.43
CA PRO A 621 -25.10 29.98 -2.79
C PRO A 621 -25.13 28.55 -2.25
N ALA A 622 -25.94 28.41 -1.20
CA ALA A 622 -26.35 27.17 -0.59
C ALA A 622 -27.49 26.51 -1.38
N GLN A 623 -27.45 25.19 -1.50
CA GLN A 623 -28.51 24.28 -1.06
C GLN A 623 -27.95 22.86 -0.93
#